data_AF-A0A0B0F184-F1
#
_entry.id   AF-A0A0B0F184-F1
#
_cell.length_a   1.000
_cell.length_b   1.000
_cell.length_c   1.000
_cell.angle_alpha   90.00
_cell.angle_beta   90.00
_cell.angle_gamma   90.00
#
_symmetry.space_group_name_H-M   'P 1'
#
loop_
_entity.id
_entity.type
_entity.pdbx_description
1 polymer ?
#
loop_
_entity_poly.entity_id
_entity_poly.type
_entity_poly.pdbx_seq_one_letter_code
_entity_poly.pdbx_strand_id
1 'polypeptide(L)'
;MTNETTLLALLESREAEANAEAEWVAEWVESNRPLLLVGLLETDPATLLGELGSDQHRQYNLAICRMLGGDDAQLKQFIQQVVDAGLVELAKAAWNDHVAALHNAMSEDQWEQYQDRSAA
;
A
#
# COMPACT_ATOMS: atom_id res chain seq x y z
N MET A 1 -5.84 -11.36 -7.10
CA MET A 1 -6.65 -12.07 -6.09
C MET A 1 -8.14 -11.75 -6.24
N THR A 2 -9.05 -12.71 -6.05
CA THR A 2 -10.51 -12.49 -6.17
C THR A 2 -11.18 -12.27 -4.81
N ASN A 3 -12.37 -11.66 -4.80
CA ASN A 3 -13.19 -11.48 -3.60
C ASN A 3 -13.44 -12.80 -2.85
N GLU A 4 -13.67 -13.91 -3.57
CA GLU A 4 -13.85 -15.23 -2.96
C GLU A 4 -12.57 -15.73 -2.28
N THR A 5 -11.41 -15.57 -2.94
CA THR A 5 -10.11 -15.97 -2.34
C THR A 5 -9.83 -15.19 -1.07
N THR A 6 -10.06 -13.87 -1.09
CA THR A 6 -9.88 -13.02 0.09
C THR A 6 -10.86 -13.40 1.20
N LEU A 7 -12.14 -13.58 0.87
CA LEU A 7 -13.16 -14.00 1.85
C LEU A 7 -12.81 -15.34 2.52
N LEU A 8 -12.33 -16.33 1.76
CA LEU A 8 -11.89 -17.60 2.32
C LEU A 8 -10.73 -17.43 3.30
N ALA A 9 -9.72 -16.63 2.95
CA ALA A 9 -8.59 -16.35 3.83
C ALA A 9 -9.03 -15.66 5.14
N LEU A 10 -9.98 -14.72 5.07
CA LEU A 10 -10.58 -14.07 6.24
C LEU A 10 -11.33 -15.07 7.14
N LEU A 11 -11.88 -16.16 6.61
CA LEU A 11 -12.62 -17.13 7.42
C LEU A 11 -11.72 -18.25 7.96
N GLU A 12 -10.53 -18.45 7.37
CA GLU A 12 -9.62 -19.54 7.70
C GLU A 12 -8.74 -19.25 8.92
N SER A 13 -7.91 -18.19 8.87
CA SER A 13 -6.97 -17.88 9.96
C SER A 13 -6.41 -16.46 9.85
N ARG A 14 -5.78 -15.94 10.91
CA ARG A 14 -5.07 -14.64 10.85
C ARG A 14 -3.84 -14.68 9.94
N GLU A 15 -3.17 -15.82 9.86
CA GLU A 15 -2.02 -16.00 8.97
C GLU A 15 -2.46 -15.99 7.50
N ALA A 16 -3.57 -16.68 7.18
CA ALA A 16 -4.15 -16.66 5.84
C ALA A 16 -4.58 -15.25 5.43
N GLU A 17 -5.20 -14.49 6.33
CA GLU A 17 -5.57 -13.09 6.09
C GLU A 17 -4.34 -12.21 5.84
N ALA A 18 -3.29 -12.31 6.67
CA ALA A 18 -2.06 -11.54 6.48
C ALA A 18 -1.34 -11.88 5.17
N ASN A 19 -1.35 -13.15 4.76
CA ASN A 19 -0.81 -13.58 3.47
C ASN A 19 -1.66 -13.02 2.32
N ALA A 20 -2.99 -13.06 2.45
CA ALA A 20 -3.89 -12.50 1.45
C ALA A 20 -3.69 -10.99 1.29
N GLU A 21 -3.54 -10.25 2.40
CA GLU A 21 -3.19 -8.83 2.38
C GLU A 21 -1.87 -8.59 1.65
N ALA A 22 -0.81 -9.33 1.99
CA ALA A 22 0.51 -9.14 1.40
C ALA A 22 0.51 -9.39 -0.12
N GLU A 23 -0.14 -10.47 -0.58
CA GLU A 23 -0.28 -10.78 -1.99
C GLU A 23 -1.12 -9.74 -2.73
N TRP A 24 -2.26 -9.34 -2.14
CA TRP A 24 -3.14 -8.34 -2.73
C TRP A 24 -2.43 -6.97 -2.84
N VAL A 25 -1.73 -6.54 -1.80
CA VAL A 25 -0.94 -5.30 -1.79
C VAL A 25 0.16 -5.35 -2.85
N ALA A 26 0.86 -6.47 -3.00
CA ALA A 26 1.88 -6.62 -4.03
C ALA A 26 1.31 -6.48 -5.45
N GLU A 27 0.21 -7.20 -5.75
CA GLU A 27 -0.48 -7.12 -7.04
C GLU A 27 -1.03 -5.70 -7.31
N TRP A 28 -1.60 -5.06 -6.30
CA TRP A 28 -2.13 -3.70 -6.39
C TRP A 28 -1.00 -2.71 -6.70
N VAL A 29 0.12 -2.79 -5.98
CA VAL A 29 1.29 -1.92 -6.22
C VAL A 29 1.86 -2.13 -7.62
N GLU A 30 2.00 -3.37 -8.08
CA GLU A 30 2.48 -3.68 -9.42
C GLU A 30 1.56 -3.06 -10.50
N SER A 31 0.25 -3.22 -10.32
CA SER A 31 -0.76 -2.74 -11.28
C SER A 31 -0.92 -1.21 -11.29
N ASN A 32 -0.76 -0.55 -10.14
CA ASN A 32 -1.01 0.88 -9.98
C ASN A 32 0.25 1.74 -10.10
N ARG A 33 1.45 1.17 -10.00
CA ARG A 33 2.71 1.92 -10.18
C ARG A 33 2.76 2.68 -11.51
N PRO A 34 2.45 2.07 -12.68
CA PRO A 34 2.45 2.82 -13.94
C PRO A 34 1.46 3.98 -13.92
N LEU A 35 0.28 3.79 -13.31
CA LEU A 35 -0.77 4.80 -13.21
C LEU A 35 -0.33 6.00 -12.37
N LEU A 36 0.38 5.76 -11.26
CA LEU A 36 0.98 6.82 -10.46
C LEU A 36 1.94 7.67 -11.29
N LEU A 37 2.82 7.02 -12.06
CA LEU A 37 3.85 7.70 -12.84
C LEU A 37 3.28 8.54 -13.99
N VAL A 38 2.07 8.23 -14.47
CA VAL A 38 1.36 9.03 -15.48
C VAL A 38 0.30 9.96 -14.90
N GLY A 39 0.21 10.07 -13.56
CA GLY A 39 -0.73 10.97 -12.88
C GLY A 39 -2.21 10.57 -13.01
N LEU A 40 -2.49 9.27 -13.08
CA LEU A 40 -3.84 8.71 -13.14
C LEU A 40 -4.36 8.20 -11.80
N LEU A 41 -3.55 8.27 -10.73
CA LEU A 41 -4.02 8.08 -9.36
C LEU A 41 -4.40 9.43 -8.74
N GLU A 42 -5.07 9.39 -7.59
CA GLU A 42 -5.45 10.59 -6.82
C GLU A 42 -4.25 11.33 -6.21
N THR A 43 -3.07 10.73 -6.27
CA THR A 43 -1.79 11.32 -5.87
C THR A 43 -0.75 11.12 -6.98
N ASP A 44 0.41 11.74 -6.80
CA ASP A 44 1.53 11.72 -7.74
C ASP A 44 2.87 11.78 -6.98
N PRO A 45 4.00 11.45 -7.64
CA PRO A 45 5.31 11.48 -6.98
C PRO A 45 5.70 12.83 -6.37
N ALA A 46 5.28 13.95 -6.95
CA ALA A 46 5.59 15.28 -6.40
C ALA A 46 4.75 15.58 -5.14
N THR A 47 3.49 15.18 -5.13
CA THR A 47 2.63 15.24 -3.94
C THR A 47 3.22 14.39 -2.80
N LEU A 48 3.62 13.15 -3.07
CA LEU A 48 4.27 12.28 -2.07
C LEU A 48 5.58 12.88 -1.51
N LEU A 49 6.37 13.54 -2.36
CA LEU A 49 7.58 14.26 -1.93
C LEU A 49 7.26 15.53 -1.12
N GLY A 50 6.08 16.11 -1.29
CA GLY A 50 5.61 17.28 -0.54
C GLY A 50 5.09 16.94 0.86
N GLU A 51 4.68 15.70 1.09
CA GLU A 51 4.10 15.21 2.36
C GLU A 51 5.15 14.57 3.28
N LEU A 52 6.43 14.67 2.93
CA LEU A 52 7.51 14.09 3.71
C LEU A 52 7.60 14.67 5.13
N GLY A 53 8.03 13.86 6.08
CA GLY A 53 8.34 14.33 7.43
C GLY A 53 9.65 15.13 7.51
N SER A 54 9.90 15.81 8.64
CA SER A 54 11.08 16.67 8.83
C SER A 54 12.42 15.98 8.54
N ASP A 55 12.58 14.74 9.00
CA ASP A 55 13.81 13.96 8.77
C ASP A 55 13.97 13.57 7.29
N GLN A 56 12.87 13.21 6.64
CA GLN A 56 12.85 12.90 5.21
C GLN A 56 13.13 14.15 4.36
N HIS A 57 12.58 15.32 4.72
CA HIS A 57 12.91 16.60 4.09
C HIS A 57 14.40 16.92 4.18
N ARG A 58 15.02 16.65 5.33
CA ARG A 58 16.47 16.83 5.50
C ARG A 58 17.28 15.92 4.58
N GLN A 59 16.89 14.65 4.47
CA GLN A 59 17.54 13.69 3.57
C GLN A 59 17.35 14.08 2.10
N TYR A 60 16.13 14.47 1.73
CA TYR A 60 15.78 14.92 0.40
C TYR A 60 16.60 16.15 -0.01
N ASN A 61 16.69 17.16 0.86
CA ASN A 61 17.51 18.35 0.63
C ASN A 61 19.00 18.02 0.46
N LEU A 62 19.54 17.10 1.27
CA LEU A 62 20.93 16.64 1.12
C LEU A 62 21.15 15.96 -0.24
N ALA A 63 20.22 15.12 -0.68
CA ALA A 63 20.29 14.48 -1.99
C ALA A 63 20.23 15.50 -3.13
N ILE A 64 19.42 16.56 -3.02
CA ILE A 64 19.40 17.67 -3.98
C ILE A 64 20.76 18.38 -4.01
N CYS A 65 21.34 18.73 -2.86
CA CYS A 65 22.66 19.37 -2.81
C CYS A 65 23.75 18.51 -3.45
N ARG A 66 23.72 17.19 -3.28
CA ARG A 66 24.65 16.24 -3.92
C ARG A 66 24.46 16.20 -5.43
N MET A 67 23.21 16.19 -5.90
CA MET A 67 22.88 16.25 -7.33
C MET A 67 23.37 17.53 -7.99
N LEU A 68 23.24 18.69 -7.31
CA LEU A 68 23.83 19.95 -7.78
C LEU A 68 25.36 19.91 -7.86
N GLY A 69 26.00 19.05 -7.07
CA GLY A 69 27.43 18.74 -7.15
C GLY A 69 27.80 17.66 -8.16
N GLY A 70 26.82 17.10 -8.89
CA GLY A 70 27.02 16.11 -9.96
C GLY A 70 26.72 14.65 -9.58
N ASP A 71 26.28 14.35 -8.36
CA ASP A 71 25.88 13.00 -7.93
C ASP A 71 24.37 12.90 -7.72
N ASP A 72 23.66 12.35 -8.71
CA ASP A 72 22.20 12.19 -8.70
C ASP A 72 21.72 10.81 -8.21
N ALA A 73 22.64 9.87 -7.92
CA ALA A 73 22.30 8.49 -7.60
C ALA A 73 21.40 8.40 -6.35
N GLN A 74 21.74 9.18 -5.32
CA GLN A 74 20.96 9.20 -4.08
C GLN A 74 19.62 9.88 -4.23
N LEU A 75 19.52 10.90 -5.09
CA LEU A 75 18.24 11.57 -5.34
C LEU A 75 17.27 10.61 -6.03
N LYS A 76 17.74 9.86 -7.03
CA LYS A 76 16.97 8.81 -7.70
C LYS A 76 16.52 7.73 -6.72
N GLN A 77 17.44 7.23 -5.89
CA GLN A 77 17.13 6.21 -4.89
C GLN A 77 16.10 6.70 -3.87
N PHE A 78 16.25 7.94 -3.38
CA PHE A 78 15.34 8.52 -2.41
C PHE A 78 13.92 8.68 -3.00
N ILE A 79 13.81 9.22 -4.22
CA ILE A 79 12.51 9.35 -4.89
C ILE A 79 11.86 7.98 -5.06
N GLN A 80 12.63 6.97 -5.48
CA GLN A 80 12.12 5.60 -5.62
C GLN A 80 11.57 5.06 -4.30
N GLN A 81 12.29 5.24 -3.19
CA GLN A 81 11.84 4.79 -1.86
C GLN A 81 10.56 5.50 -1.41
N VAL A 82 10.45 6.80 -1.64
CA VAL A 82 9.25 7.58 -1.30
C VAL A 82 8.05 7.11 -2.12
N VAL A 83 8.24 6.93 -3.42
CA VAL A 83 7.19 6.44 -4.33
C VAL A 83 6.75 5.02 -3.95
N ASP A 84 7.69 4.13 -3.64
CA ASP A 84 7.40 2.76 -3.23
C ASP A 84 6.62 2.72 -1.90
N ALA A 85 7.05 3.50 -0.92
CA ALA A 85 6.35 3.60 0.37
C ALA A 85 4.94 4.19 0.19
N GLY A 86 4.80 5.27 -0.59
CA GLY A 86 3.50 5.88 -0.87
C GLY A 86 2.53 4.92 -1.56
N LEU A 87 3.00 4.15 -2.55
CA LEU A 87 2.18 3.12 -3.20
C LEU A 87 1.73 2.03 -2.24
N VAL A 88 2.61 1.58 -1.34
CA VAL A 88 2.26 0.56 -0.33
C VAL A 88 1.19 1.09 0.63
N GLU A 89 1.28 2.34 1.07
CA GLU A 89 0.25 2.92 1.96
C GLU A 89 -1.11 3.09 1.26
N LEU A 90 -1.11 3.51 -0.02
CA LEU A 90 -2.34 3.53 -0.83
C LEU A 90 -2.94 2.12 -0.99
N ALA A 91 -2.10 1.13 -1.25
CA ALA A 91 -2.53 -0.26 -1.38
C ALA A 91 -3.16 -0.77 -0.09
N LYS A 92 -2.57 -0.49 1.07
CA LYS A 92 -3.15 -0.86 2.37
C LYS A 92 -4.47 -0.16 2.64
N ALA A 93 -4.60 1.11 2.28
CA ALA A 93 -5.87 1.82 2.40
C ALA A 93 -6.95 1.16 1.51
N ALA A 94 -6.61 0.85 0.26
CA ALA A 94 -7.51 0.16 -0.66
C ALA A 94 -7.85 -1.27 -0.21
N TRP A 95 -6.92 -1.97 0.43
CA TRP A 95 -7.16 -3.27 1.07
C TRP A 95 -8.17 -3.15 2.22
N ASN A 96 -8.02 -2.16 3.10
CA ASN A 96 -8.98 -1.93 4.19
C ASN A 96 -10.39 -1.67 3.66
N ASP A 97 -10.52 -0.86 2.61
CA ASP A 97 -11.80 -0.62 1.94
C ASP A 97 -12.37 -1.89 1.30
N HIS A 98 -11.51 -2.70 0.67
CA HIS A 98 -11.87 -3.99 0.09
C HIS A 98 -12.40 -4.96 1.16
N VAL A 99 -11.71 -5.09 2.29
CA VAL A 99 -12.12 -5.93 3.42
C VAL A 99 -13.43 -5.42 4.04
N ALA A 100 -13.59 -4.10 4.21
CA ALA A 100 -14.84 -3.52 4.70
C ALA A 100 -16.02 -3.84 3.78
N ALA A 101 -15.82 -3.81 2.46
CA ALA A 101 -16.84 -4.21 1.49
C ALA A 101 -17.18 -5.71 1.60
N LEU A 102 -16.18 -6.57 1.84
CA LEU A 102 -16.42 -8.00 2.08
C LEU A 102 -17.21 -8.23 3.36
N HIS A 103 -16.88 -7.55 4.47
CA HIS A 103 -17.64 -7.62 5.72
C HIS A 103 -19.11 -7.24 5.52
N ASN A 104 -19.39 -6.20 4.74
CA ASN A 104 -20.77 -5.79 4.44
C ASN A 104 -21.52 -6.80 3.56
N ALA A 105 -20.82 -7.64 2.80
CA ALA A 105 -21.38 -8.64 1.90
C ALA A 105 -21.45 -10.05 2.50
N MET A 106 -20.82 -10.29 3.67
CA MET A 106 -20.86 -11.57 4.36
C MET A 106 -22.30 -11.93 4.77
N SER A 107 -22.63 -13.22 4.68
CA SER A 107 -23.81 -13.78 5.35
C SER A 107 -23.64 -13.79 6.88
N GLU A 108 -24.74 -13.94 7.61
CA GLU A 108 -24.72 -14.03 9.09
C GLU A 108 -23.80 -15.16 9.58
N ASP A 109 -23.90 -16.35 8.98
CA ASP A 109 -23.06 -17.51 9.33
C ASP A 109 -21.56 -17.22 9.13
N GLN A 110 -21.20 -16.56 8.01
CA GLN A 110 -19.81 -16.19 7.71
C GLN A 110 -19.31 -15.12 8.69
N TRP A 111 -20.17 -14.18 9.05
CA TRP A 111 -19.83 -13.13 10.00
C TRP A 111 -19.61 -13.69 11.41
N GLU A 112 -20.44 -14.62 11.86
CA GLU A 112 -20.26 -15.32 13.14
C GLU A 112 -18.93 -16.10 13.16
N GLN A 113 -18.66 -16.88 12.09
CA GLN A 113 -17.38 -17.58 11.95
C GLN A 113 -16.18 -16.63 12.00
N TYR A 114 -16.26 -15.49 11.30
CA TYR A 114 -15.21 -14.48 11.30
C TYR A 114 -14.98 -13.90 12.71
N GLN A 115 -16.05 -13.59 13.46
CA GLN A 115 -15.94 -13.05 14.82
C GLN A 115 -15.32 -14.06 15.78
N ASP A 116 -15.78 -15.31 15.75
CA ASP A 116 -15.24 -16.38 16.58
C ASP A 116 -13.75 -16.59 16.31
N ARG A 117 -13.36 -16.60 15.02
CA ARG A 117 -11.97 -16.68 14.59
C ARG A 117 -11.15 -15.47 15.04
N SER A 118 -11.72 -14.27 14.95
CA SER A 118 -11.02 -13.03 15.29
C SER A 118 -10.84 -12.84 16.80
N ALA A 119 -11.69 -13.46 17.62
CA ALA A 119 -11.60 -13.43 19.08
C ALA A 119 -10.63 -14.47 19.67
N ALA A 120 -10.24 -15.49 18.90
CA ALA A 120 -9.22 -16.49 19.24
C ALA A 120 -7.79 -15.94 19.10
#